data_AF-A0A7Y4IS63-F1
#
_entry.id   AF-A0A7Y4IS63-F1
#
_cell.length_a   1.000
_cell.length_b   1.000
_cell.length_c   1.000
_cell.angle_alpha   90.00
_cell.angle_beta   90.00
_cell.angle_gamma   90.00
#
_symmetry.space_group_name_H-M   'P 1'
#
loop_
_entity.id
_entity.type
_entity.pdbx_description
1 polymer ?
#
loop_
_entity_poly.entity_id
_entity_poly.type
_entity_poly.pdbx_seq_one_letter_code
_entity_poly.pdbx_strand_id
1 'polypeptide(L)'
;IAQTGRRIHAAGGAARTKLRDRSRAAGRKAHDLNAKLRTRNAAAKDEALAVVRRKNLELAKLAEAAAAEAEHLLANAKRAIRTARRKAADLAGRGVKDPAAGRKRGRLVRAVNDLTDLLDATRRIAAQTRQRMAGI
;
A
#
# COMPACT_ATOMS: atom_id res chain seq x y z
N ILE A 1 1.00 -3.24 1.85
CA ILE A 1 0.71 -2.90 0.42
C ILE A 1 1.03 -4.05 -0.54
N ALA A 2 2.30 -4.43 -0.74
CA ALA A 2 2.69 -5.44 -1.75
C ALA A 2 1.98 -6.81 -1.61
N GLN A 3 1.88 -7.33 -0.38
CA GLN A 3 1.15 -8.56 -0.10
C GLN A 3 -0.33 -8.48 -0.47
N THR A 4 -1.00 -7.37 -0.16
CA THR A 4 -2.39 -7.14 -0.57
C THR A 4 -2.52 -7.07 -2.09
N GLY A 5 -1.55 -6.45 -2.78
CA GLY A 5 -1.53 -6.46 -4.24
C GLY A 5 -1.43 -7.86 -4.84
N ARG A 6 -0.60 -8.75 -4.26
CA ARG A 6 -0.55 -10.16 -4.65
C ARG A 6 -1.90 -10.86 -4.47
N ARG A 7 -2.63 -10.58 -3.38
CA ARG A 7 -3.98 -11.12 -3.14
C ARG A 7 -5.00 -10.63 -4.19
N ILE A 8 -4.91 -9.36 -4.60
CA ILE A 8 -5.73 -8.80 -5.70
C ILE A 8 -5.45 -9.53 -7.00
N HIS A 9 -4.18 -9.71 -7.38
CA HIS A 9 -3.80 -10.43 -8.59
C HIS A 9 -4.26 -11.89 -8.57
N ALA A 10 -4.07 -12.60 -7.45
CA ALA A 10 -4.54 -13.98 -7.29
C ALA A 10 -6.06 -14.10 -7.39
N ALA A 11 -6.81 -13.08 -6.97
CA ALA A 11 -8.25 -13.02 -7.15
C ALA A 11 -8.68 -12.60 -8.57
N GLY A 12 -7.74 -12.42 -9.50
CA GLY A 12 -7.98 -12.01 -10.88
C GLY A 12 -8.20 -10.51 -11.08
N GLY A 13 -7.93 -9.69 -10.06
CA GLY A 13 -8.00 -8.24 -10.15
C GLY A 13 -6.71 -7.67 -10.73
N ALA A 14 -6.85 -6.71 -11.65
CA ALA A 14 -5.76 -5.85 -12.09
C ALA A 14 -4.45 -6.58 -12.46
N ALA A 15 -4.53 -7.79 -13.04
CA ALA A 15 -3.39 -8.70 -13.24
C ALA A 15 -2.20 -8.10 -14.03
N ARG A 16 -2.46 -7.10 -14.88
CA ARG A 16 -1.42 -6.40 -15.67
C ARG A 16 -0.85 -5.15 -14.98
N THR A 17 -1.37 -4.78 -13.80
CA THR A 17 -0.89 -3.60 -13.08
C THR A 17 0.35 -3.97 -12.28
N LYS A 18 1.45 -3.26 -12.53
CA LYS A 18 2.71 -3.48 -11.81
C LYS A 18 2.62 -2.85 -10.41
N LEU A 19 3.07 -3.57 -9.40
CA LEU A 19 3.25 -3.07 -8.04
C LEU A 19 4.58 -3.59 -7.49
N ARG A 20 5.52 -2.68 -7.21
CA ARG A 20 6.86 -3.08 -6.73
C ARG A 20 6.85 -3.30 -5.22
N ASP A 21 7.48 -4.39 -4.78
CA ASP A 21 7.65 -4.67 -3.36
C ASP A 21 8.76 -3.79 -2.76
N ARG A 22 8.36 -2.74 -2.04
CA ARG A 22 9.27 -1.79 -1.36
C ARG A 22 9.58 -2.16 0.08
N SER A 23 9.04 -3.27 0.60
CA SER A 23 9.19 -3.66 2.02
C SER A 23 10.65 -3.76 2.45
N ARG A 24 11.52 -4.33 1.59
CA ARG A 24 12.96 -4.48 1.88
C ARG A 24 13.69 -3.14 1.92
N ALA A 25 13.37 -2.23 1.01
CA ALA A 25 13.96 -0.90 1.01
C ALA A 25 13.53 -0.10 2.24
N ALA A 26 12.23 -0.14 2.57
CA ALA A 26 11.69 0.49 3.77
C ALA A 26 12.30 -0.10 5.05
N GLY A 27 12.41 -1.43 5.14
CA GLY A 27 13.02 -2.12 6.27
C GLY A 27 14.47 -1.71 6.49
N ARG A 28 15.30 -1.68 5.43
CA ARG A 28 16.69 -1.18 5.53
C ARG A 28 16.74 0.24 6.07
N LYS A 29 15.92 1.15 5.54
CA LYS A 29 15.89 2.55 5.99
C LYS A 29 15.40 2.70 7.43
N ALA A 30 14.45 1.86 7.87
CA ALA A 30 13.99 1.82 9.26
C ALA A 30 15.08 1.30 10.21
N HIS A 31 15.81 0.25 9.83
CA HIS A 31 16.95 -0.25 10.60
C HIS A 31 18.07 0.81 10.70
N ASP A 32 18.39 1.45 9.58
CA ASP A 32 19.37 2.53 9.51
C ASP A 32 18.98 3.71 10.43
N LEU A 33 17.69 4.05 10.48
CA LEU A 33 17.15 5.07 11.39
C LEU A 33 17.32 4.65 12.84
N ASN A 34 16.87 3.44 13.20
CA ASN A 34 16.95 2.90 14.56
C ASN A 34 18.39 2.83 15.06
N ALA A 35 19.34 2.41 14.22
CA ALA A 35 20.75 2.38 14.56
C ALA A 35 21.28 3.78 14.95
N LYS A 36 20.79 4.84 14.30
CA LYS A 36 21.21 6.23 14.57
C LYS A 36 20.52 6.85 15.77
N LEU A 37 19.29 6.42 16.07
CA LEU A 37 18.63 6.79 17.32
C LEU A 37 19.36 6.23 18.55
N ARG A 38 19.94 5.03 18.45
CA ARG A 38 20.68 4.38 19.54
C ARG A 38 22.01 5.05 19.91
N THR A 39 22.64 5.78 19.00
CA THR A 39 24.00 6.34 19.17
C THR A 39 24.01 7.85 19.43
N ARG A 40 22.91 8.42 19.93
CA ARG A 40 22.85 9.87 20.23
C ARG A 40 23.65 10.22 21.49
N ASN A 41 24.88 10.73 21.31
CA ASN A 41 25.63 11.42 22.37
C ASN A 41 25.29 12.92 22.38
N ALA A 42 25.26 13.53 23.57
CA ALA A 42 24.82 14.92 23.77
C ALA A 42 25.64 15.97 23.00
N ALA A 43 26.93 15.70 22.77
CA ALA A 43 27.86 16.60 22.07
C ALA A 43 27.62 16.73 20.54
N ALA A 44 26.88 15.81 19.91
CA ALA A 44 26.60 15.81 18.46
C ALA A 44 25.09 15.79 18.16
N LYS A 45 24.28 16.32 19.08
CA LYS A 45 22.82 16.20 19.07
C LYS A 45 22.18 16.76 17.80
N ASP A 46 22.65 17.92 17.33
CA ASP A 46 22.05 18.62 16.19
C ASP A 46 22.35 17.90 14.87
N GLU A 47 23.58 17.43 14.67
CA GLU A 47 23.94 16.59 13.52
C GLU A 47 23.16 15.27 13.51
N ALA A 48 23.05 14.61 14.67
CA ALA A 48 22.27 13.39 14.81
C ALA A 48 20.77 13.63 14.53
N LEU A 49 20.22 14.78 14.93
CA LEU A 49 18.85 15.18 14.61
C LEU A 49 18.67 15.43 13.11
N ALA A 50 19.60 16.11 12.46
CA ALA A 50 19.57 16.35 11.01
C ALA A 50 19.57 15.02 10.22
N VAL A 51 20.41 14.06 10.60
CA VAL A 51 20.45 12.72 9.97
C VAL A 51 19.13 11.98 10.18
N VAL A 52 18.54 12.03 11.37
CA VAL A 52 17.25 11.40 11.67
C VAL A 52 16.13 12.02 10.84
N ARG A 53 16.07 13.36 10.74
CA ARG A 53 15.10 14.07 9.89
C ARG A 53 15.21 13.62 8.43
N ARG A 54 16.44 13.57 7.89
CA ARG A 54 16.68 13.10 6.51
C ARG A 54 16.17 11.67 6.29
N LYS A 55 16.47 10.74 7.21
CA LYS A 55 16.02 9.34 7.10
C LYS A 55 14.50 9.19 7.19
N ASN A 56 13.84 9.98 8.05
CA ASN A 56 12.38 10.02 8.11
C ASN A 56 11.77 10.53 6.79
N LEU A 57 12.36 11.54 6.16
CA LEU A 57 11.92 12.02 4.85
C LEU A 57 12.13 10.96 3.75
N GLU A 58 13.22 10.20 3.78
CA GLU A 58 13.44 9.08 2.86
C GLU A 58 12.38 7.98 3.03
N LEU A 59 12.03 7.64 4.28
CA LEU A 59 10.95 6.69 4.57
C LEU A 59 9.59 7.20 4.08
N ALA A 60 9.27 8.48 4.31
CA ALA A 60 8.04 9.10 3.81
C ALA A 60 7.97 9.05 2.27
N LYS A 61 9.06 9.35 1.57
CA LYS A 61 9.15 9.23 0.10
C LYS A 61 8.89 7.80 -0.38
N LEU A 62 9.42 6.79 0.31
CA LEU A 62 9.15 5.38 -0.03
C LEU A 62 7.67 5.01 0.18
N ALA A 63 7.07 5.49 1.27
CA ALA A 63 5.66 5.27 1.57
C ALA A 63 4.75 5.90 0.49
N GLU A 64 5.04 7.12 0.06
CA GLU A 64 4.30 7.81 -0.99
C GLU A 64 4.43 7.14 -2.35
N ALA A 65 5.65 6.74 -2.74
CA ALA A 65 5.85 6.01 -3.98
C ALA A 65 5.11 4.66 -3.98
N ALA A 66 5.06 3.97 -2.83
CA ALA A 66 4.28 2.76 -2.66
C ALA A 66 2.78 3.04 -2.76
N ALA A 67 2.30 4.15 -2.19
CA ALA A 67 0.90 4.56 -2.24
C ALA A 67 0.47 4.89 -3.67
N ALA A 68 1.24 5.71 -4.40
CA ALA A 68 0.95 6.08 -5.78
C ALA A 68 0.80 4.87 -6.71
N GLU A 69 1.71 3.89 -6.64
CA GLU A 69 1.56 2.66 -7.43
C GLU A 69 0.33 1.82 -7.02
N ALA A 70 0.07 1.74 -5.72
CA ALA A 70 -1.07 1.00 -5.20
C ALA A 70 -2.43 1.65 -5.55
N GLU A 71 -2.48 2.96 -5.79
CA GLU A 71 -3.68 3.65 -6.27
C GLU A 71 -4.09 3.20 -7.66
N HIS A 72 -3.12 3.08 -8.58
CA HIS A 72 -3.38 2.54 -9.91
C HIS A 72 -3.90 1.10 -9.84
N LEU A 73 -3.30 0.28 -8.96
CA LEU A 73 -3.77 -1.08 -8.72
C LEU A 73 -5.20 -1.09 -8.18
N LEU A 74 -5.51 -0.23 -7.21
CA LEU A 74 -6.83 -0.11 -6.60
C LEU A 74 -7.89 0.29 -7.63
N ALA A 75 -7.59 1.28 -8.48
CA ALA A 75 -8.50 1.73 -9.53
C ALA A 75 -8.85 0.60 -10.52
N ASN A 76 -7.83 -0.15 -10.96
CA ASN A 76 -8.01 -1.29 -11.86
C ASN A 76 -8.71 -2.47 -11.19
N ALA A 77 -8.47 -2.70 -9.89
CA ALA A 77 -9.14 -3.74 -9.13
C ALA A 77 -10.62 -3.42 -8.92
N LYS A 78 -10.97 -2.15 -8.62
CA LYS A 78 -12.35 -1.67 -8.57
C LYS A 78 -13.07 -1.83 -9.92
N ARG A 79 -12.37 -1.57 -11.05
CA ARG A 79 -12.90 -1.87 -12.40
C ARG A 79 -13.18 -3.36 -12.57
N ALA A 80 -12.25 -4.23 -12.20
CA ALA A 80 -12.42 -5.68 -12.30
C ALA A 80 -13.62 -6.20 -11.47
N ILE A 81 -13.85 -5.65 -10.27
CA ILE A 81 -15.05 -5.97 -9.46
C ILE A 81 -16.33 -5.60 -10.22
N ARG A 82 -16.40 -4.42 -10.84
CA ARG A 82 -17.58 -4.00 -11.61
C ARG A 82 -17.86 -4.95 -12.77
N THR A 83 -16.83 -5.33 -13.53
CA THR A 83 -16.97 -6.30 -14.62
C THR A 83 -17.44 -7.67 -14.10
N ALA A 84 -16.86 -8.16 -13.00
CA ALA A 84 -17.26 -9.44 -12.41
C ALA A 84 -18.69 -9.42 -11.85
N ARG A 85 -19.19 -8.27 -11.38
CA ARG A 85 -20.59 -8.10 -10.95
C ARG A 85 -21.54 -8.14 -12.13
N ARG A 86 -21.24 -7.43 -13.23
CA ARG A 86 -22.05 -7.45 -14.47
C ARG A 86 -22.18 -8.87 -15.01
N LYS A 87 -21.05 -9.57 -15.20
CA LYS A 87 -21.05 -10.96 -15.67
C LYS A 87 -21.90 -11.88 -14.79
N ALA A 88 -21.88 -11.67 -13.47
CA ALA A 88 -22.69 -12.48 -12.57
C ALA A 88 -24.18 -12.15 -12.64
N ALA A 89 -24.56 -10.91 -12.90
CA ALA A 89 -25.96 -10.54 -13.16
C ALA A 89 -26.46 -11.20 -14.46
N ASP A 90 -25.66 -11.17 -15.52
CA ASP A 90 -25.99 -11.82 -16.80
C ASP A 90 -26.20 -13.33 -16.63
N LEU A 91 -25.33 -14.00 -15.86
CA LEU A 91 -25.46 -15.44 -15.56
C LEU A 91 -26.69 -15.72 -14.71
N ALA A 92 -26.98 -14.88 -13.72
CA ALA A 92 -28.18 -15.02 -12.88
C ALA A 92 -29.46 -14.87 -13.70
N GLY A 93 -29.50 -13.94 -14.67
CA GLY A 93 -30.62 -13.80 -15.61
C GLY A 93 -30.84 -15.03 -16.50
N ARG A 94 -29.80 -15.85 -16.70
CA ARG A 94 -29.87 -17.14 -17.42
C ARG A 94 -30.11 -18.34 -16.49
N GLY A 95 -30.34 -18.11 -15.20
CA GLY A 95 -30.48 -19.16 -14.19
C GLY A 95 -29.18 -19.91 -13.84
N VAL A 96 -28.03 -19.45 -14.33
CA VAL A 96 -26.73 -20.11 -14.11
C VAL A 96 -26.09 -19.62 -12.81
N LYS A 97 -25.79 -20.56 -11.91
CA LYS A 97 -25.08 -20.29 -10.66
C LYS A 97 -23.63 -20.77 -10.76
N ASP A 98 -22.68 -19.87 -10.48
CA ASP A 98 -21.25 -20.19 -10.39
C ASP A 98 -20.69 -19.80 -8.99
N PRO A 99 -20.71 -20.73 -8.02
CA PRO A 99 -20.17 -20.50 -6.69
C PRO A 99 -18.66 -20.24 -6.67
N ALA A 100 -17.89 -20.79 -7.62
CA ALA A 100 -16.45 -20.60 -7.69
C ALA A 100 -16.11 -19.15 -8.08
N ALA A 101 -16.77 -18.62 -9.10
CA ALA A 101 -16.67 -17.21 -9.48
C ALA A 101 -17.14 -16.29 -8.35
N GLY A 102 -18.22 -16.66 -7.64
CA GLY A 102 -18.70 -15.94 -6.46
C GLY A 102 -17.65 -15.82 -5.36
N ARG A 103 -17.00 -16.93 -4.98
CA ARG A 103 -15.91 -16.95 -3.99
C ARG A 103 -14.72 -16.11 -4.44
N LYS A 104 -14.31 -16.21 -5.71
CA LYS A 104 -13.21 -15.40 -6.28
C LYS A 104 -13.52 -13.91 -6.19
N ARG A 105 -14.73 -13.49 -6.56
CA ARG A 105 -15.20 -12.10 -6.42
C ARG A 105 -15.18 -11.64 -4.96
N GLY A 106 -15.64 -12.47 -4.03
CA GLY A 106 -15.60 -12.14 -2.60
C GLY A 106 -14.18 -11.95 -2.05
N ARG A 107 -13.22 -12.75 -2.49
CA ARG A 107 -11.79 -12.54 -2.17
C ARG A 107 -11.25 -11.24 -2.76
N LEU A 108 -11.63 -10.92 -4.00
CA LEU A 108 -11.22 -9.68 -4.65
C LEU A 108 -11.75 -8.44 -3.90
N VAL A 109 -13.03 -8.44 -3.51
CA VAL A 109 -13.64 -7.34 -2.76
C VAL A 109 -12.91 -7.13 -1.43
N ARG A 110 -12.67 -8.20 -0.66
CA ARG A 110 -11.91 -8.10 0.61
C ARG A 110 -10.51 -7.53 0.40
N ALA A 111 -9.76 -8.05 -0.57
CA ALA A 111 -8.42 -7.55 -0.85
C ALA A 111 -8.41 -6.08 -1.31
N VAL A 112 -9.45 -5.62 -2.01
CA VAL A 112 -9.63 -4.22 -2.40
C VAL A 112 -9.92 -3.32 -1.19
N ASN A 113 -10.74 -3.77 -0.25
CA ASN A 113 -11.02 -3.04 0.99
C ASN A 113 -9.75 -2.93 1.83
N ASP A 114 -9.06 -4.05 2.08
CA ASP A 114 -7.77 -4.06 2.79
C ASP A 114 -6.75 -3.10 2.16
N LEU A 115 -6.69 -3.03 0.82
CA LEU A 115 -5.76 -2.13 0.13
C LEU A 115 -6.17 -0.66 0.30
N THR A 116 -7.47 -0.38 0.32
CA THR A 116 -8.00 0.97 0.54
C THR A 116 -7.60 1.47 1.92
N ASP A 117 -7.83 0.67 2.97
CA ASP A 117 -7.50 1.04 4.34
C ASP A 117 -5.99 1.22 4.53
N LEU A 118 -5.18 0.32 3.94
CA LEU A 118 -3.73 0.43 3.96
C LEU A 118 -3.22 1.68 3.25
N LEU A 119 -3.85 2.07 2.14
CA LEU A 119 -3.50 3.29 1.40
C LEU A 119 -3.79 4.53 2.23
N ASP A 120 -4.97 4.61 2.83
CA ASP A 120 -5.35 5.75 3.66
C ASP A 120 -4.43 5.90 4.87
N ALA A 121 -4.12 4.81 5.56
CA ALA A 121 -3.16 4.82 6.66
C ALA A 121 -1.76 5.26 6.19
N THR A 122 -1.27 4.72 5.06
CA THR A 122 0.07 5.04 4.53
C THR A 122 0.18 6.51 4.16
N ARG A 123 -0.83 7.07 3.48
CA ARG A 123 -0.84 8.48 3.09
C ARG A 123 -0.89 9.40 4.31
N ARG A 124 -1.75 9.09 5.29
CA ARG A 124 -1.84 9.87 6.54
C ARG A 124 -0.50 9.89 7.28
N ILE A 125 0.16 8.74 7.44
CA ILE A 125 1.46 8.65 8.12
C ILE A 125 2.54 9.43 7.35
N ALA A 126 2.59 9.31 6.02
CA ALA A 126 3.57 10.03 5.22
C ALA A 126 3.36 11.56 5.29
N ALA A 127 2.10 12.02 5.17
CA ALA A 127 1.75 13.42 5.30
C ALA A 127 2.09 13.98 6.70
N GLN A 128 1.72 13.25 7.76
CA GLN A 128 2.05 13.62 9.13
C GLN A 128 3.56 13.67 9.36
N THR A 129 4.31 12.75 8.77
CA THR A 129 5.78 12.75 8.84
C THR A 129 6.32 14.03 8.19
N ARG A 130 5.80 14.43 7.03
CA ARG A 130 6.21 15.68 6.37
C ARG A 130 5.90 16.91 7.21
N GLN A 131 4.69 17.02 7.74
CA GLN A 131 4.27 18.14 8.61
C GLN A 131 5.24 18.30 9.78
N ARG A 132 5.48 17.21 10.52
CA ARG A 132 6.44 17.17 11.63
C ARG A 132 7.86 17.57 11.22
N MET A 133 8.31 17.18 10.03
CA MET A 133 9.65 17.56 9.53
C MET A 133 9.72 19.01 9.05
N ALA A 134 8.59 19.59 8.63
CA ALA A 134 8.45 21.01 8.31
C ALA A 134 8.28 21.89 9.56
N GLY A 135 8.05 21.29 10.73
CA GLY A 135 7.80 22.01 11.98
C GLY A 135 6.36 22.54 12.11
N ILE A 136 5.41 21.94 11.39
CA ILE A 136 3.99 22.26 11.36
C ILE A 136 3.18 21.12 12.00
#